data_AF-A0A2N2HWC9-F1
#
_entry.id   AF-A0A2N2HWC9-F1
#
_cell.length_a   1.000
_cell.length_b   1.000
_cell.length_c   1.000
_cell.angle_alpha   90.00
_cell.angle_beta   90.00
_cell.angle_gamma   90.00
#
_symmetry.space_group_name_H-M   'P 1'
#
loop_
_entity.id
_entity.type
_entity.pdbx_description
1 polymer ?
#
loop_
_entity_poly.entity_id
_entity_poly.type
_entity_poly.pdbx_seq_one_letter_code
_entity_poly.pdbx_strand_id
1 'polypeptide(L)'
;MNEWHLDIDSWPGPNRKKWPDLRDIIVESPDGKHVAVLYSCGEIDIYKEVGFFALFEEPKDSPCLLLRPSGLACLISSTAEKSIQWIGDRFCVVTPYSLSPSFSLSGQLKQFYGIMVFDVRERKVAYVPNGSPEEVIPALPDKLSWKSWRRLSWWPKLWHKNT
;
A
#
# COMPACT_ATOMS: atom_id res chain seq x y z
N MET A 1 4.07 -26.07 1.32
CA MET A 1 3.71 -24.78 0.72
C MET A 1 5.00 -24.00 0.57
N ASN A 2 5.31 -23.48 -0.62
CA ASN A 2 6.49 -22.63 -0.83
C ASN A 2 6.14 -21.23 -0.35
N GLU A 3 6.48 -20.94 0.90
CA GLU A 3 6.30 -19.62 1.52
C GLU A 3 7.37 -18.65 1.00
N TRP A 4 7.05 -17.35 1.01
CA TRP A 4 7.99 -16.31 0.63
C TRP A 4 9.00 -16.08 1.75
N HIS A 5 10.29 -16.22 1.48
CA HIS A 5 11.37 -15.91 2.41
C HIS A 5 11.61 -14.40 2.49
N LEU A 6 10.83 -13.73 3.35
CA LEU A 6 10.92 -12.30 3.58
C LEU A 6 11.59 -12.01 4.92
N ASP A 7 12.74 -11.33 4.91
CA ASP A 7 13.42 -10.87 6.15
C ASP A 7 12.82 -9.55 6.64
N ILE A 8 11.53 -9.58 7.00
CA ILE A 8 10.76 -8.38 7.33
C ILE A 8 11.32 -7.65 8.57
N ASP A 9 11.93 -8.39 9.50
CA ASP A 9 12.52 -7.82 10.72
C ASP A 9 13.72 -6.91 10.46
N SER A 10 14.40 -7.09 9.32
CA SER A 10 15.48 -6.21 8.87
C SER A 10 14.99 -4.91 8.20
N TRP A 11 13.69 -4.81 7.89
CA TRP A 11 13.14 -3.70 7.11
C TRP A 11 12.91 -2.45 7.97
N PRO A 12 12.97 -1.25 7.38
CA PRO A 12 12.77 -0.01 8.12
C PRO A 12 11.37 0.05 8.75
N GLY A 13 11.29 0.36 10.04
CA GLY A 13 10.01 0.43 10.76
C GLY A 13 10.19 0.70 12.25
N PRO A 14 9.10 0.75 13.02
CA PRO A 14 9.17 0.83 14.47
C PRO A 14 9.82 -0.44 15.03
N ASN A 15 10.40 -0.35 16.23
CA ASN A 15 10.99 -1.50 16.88
C ASN A 15 9.91 -2.54 17.23
N ARG A 16 9.82 -3.60 16.42
CA ARG A 16 8.86 -4.70 16.54
C ARG A 16 8.90 -5.40 17.90
N LYS A 17 10.06 -5.42 18.57
CA LYS A 17 10.18 -5.97 19.93
C LYS A 17 9.34 -5.23 20.96
N LYS A 18 8.97 -3.97 20.69
CA LYS A 18 8.09 -3.17 21.55
C LYS A 18 6.60 -3.38 21.27
N TRP A 19 6.28 -4.00 20.14
CA TRP A 19 4.92 -4.14 19.62
C TRP A 19 4.72 -5.58 19.11
N PRO A 20 4.60 -6.56 20.02
CA PRO A 20 4.60 -7.98 19.67
C PRO A 20 3.34 -8.42 18.89
N ASP A 21 2.24 -7.67 19.00
CA ASP A 21 0.95 -8.00 18.39
C ASP A 21 0.76 -7.40 17.00
N LEU A 22 1.83 -6.82 16.40
CA LEU A 22 1.74 -6.27 15.06
C LEU A 22 1.62 -7.39 14.03
N ARG A 23 0.50 -7.37 13.28
CA ARG A 23 0.25 -8.33 12.21
C ARG A 23 0.70 -7.77 10.86
N ASP A 24 1.73 -8.37 10.27
CA ASP A 24 2.06 -8.11 8.87
C ASP A 24 0.99 -8.75 7.96
N ILE A 25 0.61 -8.06 6.88
CA ILE A 25 -0.31 -8.57 5.85
C ILE A 25 0.50 -8.91 4.60
N ILE A 26 0.42 -10.17 4.17
CA ILE A 26 1.14 -10.70 3.02
C ILE A 26 0.12 -11.27 2.06
N VAL A 27 0.06 -10.75 0.84
CA VAL A 27 -0.90 -11.20 -0.18
C VAL A 27 -0.18 -11.45 -1.50
N GLU A 28 -0.19 -12.71 -1.92
CA GLU A 28 0.41 -13.17 -3.18
C GLU A 28 -0.48 -12.81 -4.38
N SER A 29 0.14 -12.51 -5.53
CA SER A 29 -0.58 -12.33 -6.78
C SER A 29 -1.19 -13.64 -7.27
N PRO A 30 -2.28 -13.63 -8.07
CA PRO A 30 -2.93 -14.86 -8.53
C PRO A 30 -2.03 -15.82 -9.34
N ASP A 31 -1.00 -15.30 -10.01
CA ASP A 31 -0.03 -16.09 -10.76
C ASP A 31 1.15 -16.60 -9.92
N GLY A 32 1.22 -16.19 -8.65
CA GLY A 32 2.26 -16.56 -7.70
C GLY A 32 3.63 -15.91 -7.92
N LYS A 33 3.74 -14.96 -8.85
CA LYS A 33 5.02 -14.32 -9.20
C LYS A 33 5.37 -13.10 -8.36
N HIS A 34 4.39 -12.52 -7.69
CA HIS A 34 4.57 -11.32 -6.89
C HIS A 34 3.95 -11.49 -5.51
N VAL A 35 4.48 -10.74 -4.55
CA VAL A 35 3.87 -10.62 -3.23
C VAL A 35 3.86 -9.18 -2.77
N ALA A 36 2.70 -8.74 -2.33
CA ALA A 36 2.48 -7.43 -1.73
C ALA A 36 2.42 -7.58 -0.21
N VAL A 37 3.10 -6.67 0.49
CA VAL A 37 3.30 -6.72 1.93
C VAL A 37 2.94 -5.39 2.56
N LEU A 38 2.09 -5.41 3.58
CA LEU A 38 1.98 -4.32 4.56
C LEU A 38 2.67 -4.77 5.83
N TYR A 39 3.76 -4.09 6.19
CA TYR A 39 4.61 -4.49 7.30
C TYR A 39 4.79 -3.39 8.33
N SER A 40 5.30 -3.75 9.51
CA SER A 40 5.70 -2.78 10.54
C SER A 40 4.50 -1.95 10.99
N CYS A 41 3.44 -2.68 11.35
CA CYS A 41 2.13 -2.14 11.57
C CYS A 41 2.07 -1.25 12.81
N GLY A 42 1.02 -0.44 12.95
CA GLY A 42 0.78 0.35 14.15
C GLY A 42 -0.69 0.70 14.26
N GLU A 43 -1.20 0.72 15.49
CA GLU A 43 -2.55 1.20 15.77
C GLU A 43 -2.55 2.74 15.80
N ILE A 44 -3.47 3.33 15.04
CA ILE A 44 -3.64 4.80 14.93
C ILE A 44 -4.90 5.30 15.63
N ASP A 45 -5.87 4.41 15.85
CA ASP A 45 -7.15 4.64 16.51
C ASP A 45 -7.75 3.27 16.85
N ILE A 46 -8.74 3.23 17.73
CA ILE A 46 -9.38 1.99 18.17
C ILE A 46 -9.87 1.21 16.93
N TYR A 47 -9.33 0.01 16.73
CA TYR A 47 -9.59 -0.88 15.57
C TYR A 47 -9.09 -0.39 14.21
N LYS A 48 -8.18 0.60 14.16
CA LYS A 48 -7.55 1.05 12.92
C LYS A 48 -6.04 0.88 12.99
N GLU A 49 -5.54 0.12 12.05
CA GLU A 49 -4.12 -0.17 11.92
C GLU A 49 -3.59 0.38 10.59
N VAL A 50 -2.29 0.67 10.57
CA VAL A 50 -1.55 1.06 9.36
C VAL A 50 -0.27 0.27 9.24
N GLY A 51 0.16 -0.03 8.02
CA GLY A 51 1.45 -0.66 7.74
C GLY A 51 2.15 -0.01 6.54
N PHE A 52 3.46 -0.18 6.44
CA PHE A 52 4.25 0.29 5.31
C PHE A 52 4.12 -0.67 4.14
N PHE A 53 4.00 -0.13 2.93
CA PHE A 53 3.85 -0.94 1.72
C PHE A 53 5.19 -1.38 1.11
N ALA A 54 5.28 -2.65 0.73
CA ALA A 54 6.34 -3.19 -0.10
C ALA A 54 5.79 -4.21 -1.12
N LEU A 55 6.49 -4.36 -2.24
CA LEU A 55 6.16 -5.30 -3.31
C LEU A 55 7.43 -6.03 -3.75
N PHE A 56 7.31 -7.35 -3.91
CA PHE A 56 8.39 -8.23 -4.32
C PHE A 56 8.00 -9.07 -5.53
N GLU A 57 9.00 -9.53 -6.25
CA GLU A 57 8.93 -10.48 -7.35
C GLU A 57 9.66 -11.76 -6.96
N GLU A 58 9.24 -12.88 -7.54
CA GLU A 58 9.90 -14.17 -7.45
C GLU A 58 11.42 -14.07 -7.77
N PRO A 59 12.25 -15.03 -7.32
CA PRO A 59 11.92 -16.32 -6.68
C PRO A 59 11.54 -16.20 -5.20
N LYS A 60 10.63 -17.06 -4.72
CA LYS A 60 10.15 -17.05 -3.31
C LYS A 60 11.24 -17.26 -2.27
N ASP A 61 12.27 -18.05 -2.62
CA ASP A 61 13.39 -18.34 -1.71
C ASP A 61 14.37 -17.16 -1.56
N SER A 62 14.39 -16.25 -2.54
CA SER A 62 15.22 -15.04 -2.53
C SER A 62 14.48 -13.89 -3.24
N PRO A 63 13.41 -13.36 -2.64
CA PRO A 63 12.51 -12.41 -3.30
C PRO A 63 13.22 -11.13 -3.73
N CYS A 64 12.96 -10.69 -4.95
CA CYS A 64 13.49 -9.43 -5.47
C CYS A 64 12.59 -8.26 -5.04
N LEU A 65 13.15 -7.25 -4.38
CA LEU A 65 12.39 -6.06 -4.01
C LEU A 65 12.08 -5.21 -5.27
N LEU A 66 10.80 -5.12 -5.64
CA LEU A 66 10.35 -4.27 -6.74
C LEU A 66 10.10 -2.83 -6.30
N LEU A 67 9.43 -2.68 -5.15
CA LEU A 67 8.98 -1.37 -4.68
C LEU A 67 8.85 -1.34 -3.16
N ARG A 68 9.41 -0.30 -2.53
CA ARG A 68 9.18 0.01 -1.12
C ARG A 68 9.18 1.53 -0.95
N PRO A 69 8.05 2.20 -1.14
CA PRO A 69 8.01 3.65 -1.14
C PRO A 69 8.24 4.18 0.28
N SER A 70 9.19 5.10 0.42
CA SER A 70 9.48 5.70 1.72
C SER A 70 8.27 6.44 2.26
N GLY A 71 7.82 6.10 3.47
CA GLY A 71 6.74 6.78 4.17
C GLY A 71 5.34 6.54 3.60
N LEU A 72 5.17 5.61 2.66
CA LEU A 72 3.83 5.18 2.24
C LEU A 72 3.27 4.19 3.27
N ALA A 73 2.54 4.74 4.24
CA ALA A 73 1.67 3.97 5.11
C ALA A 73 0.34 3.69 4.38
N CYS A 74 -0.24 2.53 4.63
CA CYS A 74 -1.54 2.11 4.12
C CYS A 74 -2.40 1.59 5.26
N LEU A 75 -3.72 1.75 5.15
CA LEU A 75 -4.68 1.20 6.09
C LEU A 75 -4.66 -0.33 6.04
N ILE A 76 -4.75 -0.93 7.23
CA ILE A 76 -4.97 -2.35 7.42
C ILE A 76 -6.42 -2.53 7.87
N SER A 77 -7.13 -3.39 7.17
CA SER A 77 -8.51 -3.78 7.46
C SER A 77 -8.54 -5.08 8.26
N SER A 78 -9.71 -5.40 8.83
CA SER A 78 -9.93 -6.65 9.57
C SER A 78 -9.65 -7.92 8.76
N THR A 79 -9.67 -7.84 7.42
CA THR A 79 -9.27 -8.91 6.52
C THR A 79 -8.11 -8.48 5.62
N ALA A 80 -7.21 -9.43 5.33
CA ALA A 80 -6.05 -9.21 4.46
C ALA A 80 -6.47 -8.74 3.06
N GLU A 81 -7.51 -9.34 2.50
CA GLU A 81 -8.07 -9.05 1.17
C GLU A 81 -8.64 -7.63 1.04
N LYS A 82 -9.06 -7.02 2.16
CA LYS A 82 -9.49 -5.61 2.20
C LYS A 82 -8.33 -4.64 2.37
N SER A 83 -7.16 -5.15 2.78
CA SER A 83 -5.95 -4.34 2.98
C SER A 83 -5.09 -4.28 1.72
N ILE A 84 -4.99 -5.41 1.01
CA ILE A 84 -4.31 -5.54 -0.27
C ILE A 84 -5.21 -6.35 -1.20
N GLN A 85 -5.45 -5.82 -2.40
CA GLN A 85 -6.23 -6.51 -3.42
C GLN A 85 -5.46 -6.60 -4.73
N TRP A 86 -5.44 -7.78 -5.32
CA TRP A 86 -4.96 -7.99 -6.68
C TRP A 86 -6.11 -7.94 -7.69
N ILE A 87 -5.93 -7.21 -8.79
CA ILE A 87 -6.82 -7.25 -9.94
C ILE A 87 -6.07 -7.90 -11.10
N GLY A 88 -6.40 -9.16 -11.35
CA GLY A 88 -5.58 -10.05 -12.16
C GLY A 88 -4.19 -10.23 -11.56
N ASP A 89 -3.20 -10.48 -12.40
CA ASP A 89 -1.78 -10.62 -12.06
C ASP A 89 -0.98 -9.29 -12.15
N ARG A 90 -1.64 -8.22 -12.60
CA ARG A 90 -0.97 -6.96 -13.01
C ARG A 90 -1.11 -5.84 -12.01
N PHE A 91 -2.28 -5.69 -11.39
CA PHE A 91 -2.59 -4.52 -10.58
C PHE A 91 -2.70 -4.89 -9.10
N CYS A 92 -1.92 -4.20 -8.26
CA CYS A 92 -2.01 -4.29 -6.80
C CYS A 92 -2.67 -3.02 -6.27
N VAL A 93 -3.71 -3.16 -5.45
CA VAL A 93 -4.50 -2.06 -4.90
C VAL A 93 -4.35 -2.02 -3.39
N VAL A 94 -4.08 -0.83 -2.86
CA VAL A 94 -4.00 -0.57 -1.41
C VAL A 94 -4.65 0.77 -1.09
N THR A 95 -5.09 0.94 0.14
CA THR A 95 -5.65 2.19 0.64
C THR A 95 -4.56 2.97 1.37
N PRO A 96 -3.98 4.04 0.77
CA PRO A 96 -2.95 4.81 1.44
C PRO A 96 -3.51 5.52 2.67
N TYR A 97 -2.65 5.73 3.66
CA TYR A 97 -2.93 6.51 4.85
C TYR A 97 -1.89 7.62 5.00
N SER A 98 -2.36 8.83 5.27
CA SER A 98 -1.50 9.96 5.59
C SER A 98 -2.19 10.88 6.58
N LEU A 99 -1.59 11.01 7.77
CA LEU A 99 -1.86 12.09 8.71
C LEU A 99 -1.06 13.31 8.26
N SER A 100 -1.47 13.94 7.15
CA SER A 100 -1.05 15.33 6.93
C SER A 100 -1.86 16.18 7.91
N PRO A 101 -1.23 16.87 8.89
CA PRO A 101 -1.92 17.85 9.71
C PRO A 101 -2.13 19.11 8.86
N SER A 102 -3.04 19.03 7.90
CA SER A 102 -3.66 20.21 7.32
C SER A 102 -5.07 20.25 7.88
N PHE A 103 -5.27 21.07 8.90
CA PHE A 103 -6.60 21.43 9.35
C PHE A 103 -7.30 22.10 8.18
N SER A 104 -8.46 21.59 7.78
CA SER A 104 -9.38 22.38 6.97
C SER A 104 -9.76 23.65 7.75
N LEU A 105 -10.30 24.66 7.05
CA LEU A 105 -10.91 25.83 7.72
C LEU A 105 -12.03 25.42 8.72
N SER A 106 -12.54 24.18 8.61
CA SER A 106 -13.51 23.57 9.52
C SER A 106 -12.89 22.79 10.70
N GLY A 107 -11.55 22.78 10.86
CA GLY A 107 -10.87 22.08 11.95
C GLY A 107 -10.81 20.55 11.79
N GLN A 108 -11.22 20.01 10.65
CA GLN A 108 -11.15 18.57 10.39
C GLN A 108 -9.77 18.18 9.87
N LEU A 109 -9.24 17.06 10.38
CA LEU A 109 -8.05 16.40 9.83
C LEU A 109 -8.34 16.00 8.38
N LYS A 110 -7.60 16.55 7.42
CA LYS A 110 -7.60 16.03 6.04
C LYS A 110 -6.92 14.67 6.03
N GLN A 111 -7.71 13.62 6.24
CA GLN A 111 -7.29 12.25 6.00
C GLN A 111 -7.32 11.99 4.49
N PHE A 112 -6.24 11.38 3.97
CA PHE A 112 -6.23 10.89 2.59
C PHE A 112 -7.15 9.68 2.50
N TYR A 113 -8.34 9.87 1.94
CA TYR A 113 -9.26 8.79 1.58
C TYR A 113 -9.22 8.57 0.08
N GLY A 114 -8.95 7.33 -0.31
CA GLY A 114 -8.85 6.90 -1.70
C GLY A 114 -8.07 5.60 -1.81
N ILE A 115 -7.67 5.25 -3.02
CA ILE A 115 -6.92 4.03 -3.30
C ILE A 115 -5.74 4.33 -4.22
N MET A 116 -4.66 3.58 -4.05
CA MET A 116 -3.54 3.52 -4.97
C MET A 116 -3.60 2.24 -5.76
N VAL A 117 -3.54 2.36 -7.09
CA VAL A 117 -3.44 1.23 -8.02
C VAL A 117 -2.01 1.18 -8.54
N PHE A 118 -1.30 0.11 -8.23
CA PHE A 118 0.06 -0.15 -8.69
C PHE A 118 0.01 -1.09 -9.89
N ASP A 119 0.43 -0.61 -11.05
CA ASP A 119 0.69 -1.42 -12.23
C ASP A 119 2.10 -1.99 -12.15
N VAL A 120 2.19 -3.29 -11.84
CA VAL A 120 3.45 -4.00 -11.63
C VAL A 120 4.24 -4.13 -12.93
N ARG A 121 3.55 -4.36 -14.05
CA ARG A 121 4.18 -4.53 -15.36
C ARG A 121 4.79 -3.24 -15.89
N GLU A 122 4.05 -2.14 -15.80
CA GLU A 122 4.53 -0.85 -16.31
C GLU A 122 5.31 -0.02 -15.26
N ARG A 123 5.38 -0.49 -14.01
CA ARG A 123 6.01 0.20 -12.88
C ARG A 123 5.44 1.62 -12.69
N LYS A 124 4.11 1.69 -12.77
CA LYS A 124 3.32 2.92 -12.64
C LYS A 124 2.33 2.80 -11.49
N VAL A 125 1.90 3.95 -10.99
CA VAL A 125 0.93 4.07 -9.91
C VAL A 125 -0.07 5.15 -10.26
N ALA A 126 -1.34 4.88 -9.99
CA ALA A 126 -2.41 5.85 -10.03
C ALA A 126 -2.99 6.02 -8.63
N TYR A 127 -3.49 7.21 -8.34
CA TYR A 127 -4.25 7.50 -7.13
C TYR A 127 -5.66 7.89 -7.55
N VAL A 128 -6.67 7.23 -6.98
CA VAL A 128 -8.08 7.54 -7.18
C VAL A 128 -8.60 8.13 -5.87
N PRO A 129 -8.81 9.46 -5.80
CA PRO A 129 -9.34 10.09 -4.60
C PRO A 129 -10.76 9.59 -4.32
N ASN A 130 -11.10 9.36 -3.06
CA ASN A 130 -12.38 8.84 -2.58
C ASN A 130 -12.79 7.47 -3.15
N GLY A 131 -11.93 6.78 -3.90
CA GLY A 131 -12.24 5.45 -4.41
C GLY A 131 -12.24 4.41 -3.30
N SER A 132 -13.07 3.39 -3.46
CA SER A 132 -13.01 2.15 -2.68
C SER A 132 -12.47 0.99 -3.53
N PRO A 133 -11.85 -0.06 -2.95
CA PRO A 133 -11.39 -1.22 -3.72
C PRO A 133 -12.51 -1.87 -4.56
N GLU A 134 -13.74 -1.86 -4.04
CA GLU A 134 -14.94 -2.42 -4.68
C GLU A 134 -15.34 -1.65 -5.97
N GLU A 135 -15.13 -0.33 -5.99
CA GLU A 135 -15.42 0.54 -7.14
C GLU A 135 -14.34 0.50 -8.23
N VAL A 136 -13.12 0.10 -7.87
CA VAL A 136 -11.94 0.14 -8.76
C VAL A 136 -11.91 -1.02 -9.74
N ILE A 137 -12.44 -2.18 -9.33
CA ILE A 137 -12.56 -3.37 -10.17
C ILE A 137 -13.39 -3.09 -11.45
N PRO A 138 -14.59 -2.47 -11.38
CA PRO A 138 -15.35 -2.10 -12.58
C PRO A 138 -14.82 -0.85 -13.28
N ALA A 139 -14.06 0.01 -12.59
CA ALA A 139 -13.56 1.27 -13.08
C ALA A 139 -12.03 1.27 -13.20
N LEU A 140 -11.41 0.26 -13.79
CA LEU A 140 -10.04 0.29 -14.31
C LEU A 140 -10.08 0.79 -15.76
N PRO A 141 -10.15 2.11 -16.06
CA PRO A 141 -10.32 2.59 -17.40
C PRO A 141 -8.97 3.10 -17.91
N ASP A 142 -8.84 3.30 -19.22
CA ASP A 142 -7.68 3.93 -19.87
C ASP A 142 -7.39 5.39 -19.42
N LYS A 143 -8.10 5.90 -18.40
CA LYS A 143 -8.13 7.31 -17.98
C LYS A 143 -7.47 7.60 -16.63
N LEU A 144 -6.82 6.62 -15.99
CA LEU A 144 -6.09 6.87 -14.75
C LEU A 144 -4.87 7.77 -15.01
N SER A 145 -4.63 8.75 -14.12
CA SER A 145 -3.44 9.61 -14.20
C SER A 145 -2.23 8.88 -13.63
N TRP A 146 -1.64 8.03 -14.46
CA TRP A 146 -0.48 7.24 -14.09
C TRP A 146 0.75 8.10 -13.84
N LYS A 147 1.49 7.78 -12.77
CA LYS A 147 2.82 8.30 -12.46
C LYS A 147 3.80 7.15 -12.36
N SER A 148 5.06 7.36 -12.72
CA SER A 148 6.11 6.36 -12.49
C SER A 148 6.32 6.15 -10.98
N TRP A 149 6.59 4.91 -10.58
CA TRP A 149 6.97 4.57 -9.20
C TRP A 149 8.15 5.41 -8.67
N ARG A 150 9.06 5.87 -9.53
CA ARG A 150 10.18 6.73 -9.13
C ARG A 150 9.73 8.03 -8.43
N ARG A 151 8.51 8.49 -8.72
CA ARG A 151 7.94 9.70 -8.13
C ARG A 151 7.30 9.46 -6.75
N LEU A 152 7.15 8.21 -6.32
CA LEU A 152 6.56 7.89 -5.01
C LEU A 152 7.43 8.33 -3.83
N SER A 153 8.71 8.63 -4.05
CA SER A 153 9.55 9.33 -3.06
C SER A 153 8.99 10.70 -2.66
N TRP A 154 8.09 11.27 -3.46
CA TRP A 154 7.39 12.52 -3.16
C TRP A 154 6.02 12.31 -2.55
N TRP A 155 5.65 11.08 -2.16
CA TRP A 155 4.42 10.84 -1.41
C TRP A 155 4.41 11.61 -0.07
N PRO A 156 3.28 12.19 0.36
CA PRO A 156 2.00 12.35 -0.34
C PRO A 156 1.95 13.54 -1.32
N LYS A 157 2.97 14.40 -1.30
CA LYS A 157 3.06 15.66 -2.10
C LYS A 157 2.86 15.45 -3.60
N LEU A 158 3.15 14.27 -4.12
CA LEU A 158 2.96 13.91 -5.53
C LEU A 158 1.54 14.18 -6.05
N TRP A 159 0.52 14.04 -5.20
CA TRP A 159 -0.89 14.30 -5.56
C TRP A 159 -1.51 15.49 -4.83
N HIS A 160 -0.71 16.29 -4.10
CA HIS A 160 -1.17 17.51 -3.43
C HIS A 160 -1.23 18.75 -4.35
N LYS A 161 -0.65 18.70 -5.56
CA LYS A 161 -0.77 19.83 -6.51
C LYS A 161 -2.11 19.73 -7.24
N ASN A 162 -3.02 20.65 -6.88
CA ASN A 162 -4.31 20.98 -7.51
C ASN A 162 -5.58 20.68 -6.66
N THR A 163 -5.62 21.19 -5.43
CA THR A 163 -6.86 21.72 -4.83
C THR A 163 -6.61 23.12 -4.33
#